data_AF-A0A4Y3RXE6-F1
#
_entry.id   AF-A0A4Y3RXE6-F1
#
_cell.length_a   1.000
_cell.length_b   1.000
_cell.length_c   1.000
_cell.angle_alpha   90.00
_cell.angle_beta   90.00
_cell.angle_gamma   90.00
#
_symmetry.space_group_name_H-M   'P 1'
#
loop_
_entity.id
_entity.type
_entity.pdbx_description
1 polymer ?
#
loop_
_entity_poly.entity_id
_entity_poly.type
_entity_poly.pdbx_seq_one_letter_code
_entity_poly.pdbx_strand_id
1 'polypeptide(L)'
;MTTCDVGQFFDHGMLCWGTEGRCADCPNAWCEQDSGPVTPENIRQALLQAHGAARLRLSEDVPNFVPVLQALRDARELSLGEARTQAKQLAENGLAGTLVEMEVLAIRLRGRAVEVIVAPAE
;
A
#
# COMPACT_ATOMS: atom_id res chain seq x y z
N MET A 1 27.01 10.65 11.89
CA MET A 1 25.58 10.28 12.03
C MET A 1 24.95 10.38 10.66
N THR A 2 24.45 9.28 10.10
CA THR A 2 23.85 9.30 8.76
C THR A 2 22.38 9.70 8.85
N THR A 3 21.92 10.60 7.99
CA THR A 3 20.49 10.87 7.77
C THR A 3 20.00 9.97 6.63
N CYS A 4 18.89 9.27 6.85
CA CYS A 4 18.27 8.38 5.87
C CYS A 4 16.77 8.63 5.88
N ASP A 5 16.25 9.08 4.75
CA ASP A 5 14.83 9.27 4.50
C ASP A 5 14.29 8.08 3.71
N VAL A 6 13.01 7.76 3.91
CA VAL A 6 12.34 6.65 3.24
C VAL A 6 11.10 7.14 2.52
N GLY A 7 10.79 6.54 1.39
CA GLY A 7 9.66 6.93 0.57
C GLY A 7 8.94 5.74 -0.03
N GLN A 8 7.68 5.96 -0.39
CA GLN A 8 6.85 5.04 -1.14
C GLN A 8 6.05 5.83 -2.16
N PHE A 9 5.89 5.27 -3.35
CA PHE A 9 5.21 5.94 -4.46
C PHE A 9 4.60 4.91 -5.39
N PHE A 10 3.71 5.39 -6.26
CA PHE A 10 3.08 4.58 -7.29
C PHE A 10 3.60 5.00 -8.65
N ASP A 11 4.21 4.08 -9.38
CA ASP A 11 4.74 4.31 -10.71
C ASP A 11 4.25 3.25 -11.69
N HIS A 12 3.66 3.68 -12.82
CA HIS A 12 3.17 2.80 -13.89
C HIS A 12 2.34 1.56 -13.46
N GLY A 13 1.60 1.64 -12.36
CA GLY A 13 0.82 0.49 -11.87
C GLY A 13 1.51 -0.31 -10.76
N MET A 14 2.71 0.08 -10.35
CA MET A 14 3.56 -0.64 -9.43
C MET A 14 3.78 0.15 -8.15
N LEU A 15 3.75 -0.55 -7.02
CA LEU A 15 4.18 -0.01 -5.75
C LEU A 15 5.71 0.01 -5.74
N CYS A 16 6.27 1.18 -5.52
CA CYS A 16 7.71 1.39 -5.45
C CYS A 16 8.06 1.98 -4.07
N TRP A 17 9.27 1.71 -3.63
CA TRP A 17 9.82 2.27 -2.40
C TRP A 17 11.28 2.60 -2.58
N GLY A 18 11.79 3.46 -1.72
CA GLY A 18 13.20 3.79 -1.74
C GLY A 18 13.69 4.34 -0.42
N THR A 19 15.00 4.40 -0.33
CA THR A 19 15.72 5.09 0.73
C THR A 19 16.68 6.08 0.08
N GLU A 20 16.79 7.25 0.67
CA GLU A 20 17.80 8.24 0.28
C GLU A 20 18.57 8.66 1.52
N GLY A 21 19.88 8.82 1.38
CA GLY A 21 20.70 9.12 2.54
C GLY A 21 21.95 9.89 2.19
N ARG A 22 22.54 10.48 3.23
CA ARG A 22 23.79 11.21 3.14
C ARG A 22 24.68 10.87 4.32
N CYS A 23 25.97 10.69 4.04
CA CYS A 23 26.98 10.60 5.09
C CYS A 23 27.20 11.98 5.72
N ALA A 24 27.21 12.07 7.05
CA ALA A 24 27.52 13.35 7.71
C ALA A 24 29.01 13.74 7.60
N ASP A 25 29.89 12.77 7.41
CA ASP A 25 31.33 12.96 7.50
C ASP A 25 31.99 13.14 6.13
N CYS A 26 31.24 12.99 5.04
CA CYS A 26 31.74 13.15 3.67
C CYS A 26 30.63 13.56 2.69
N PRO A 27 30.95 14.04 1.47
CA PRO A 27 29.96 14.52 0.52
C PRO A 27 29.14 13.40 -0.15
N ASN A 28 29.35 12.13 0.21
CA ASN A 28 28.65 11.02 -0.43
C ASN A 28 27.18 10.97 -0.01
N ALA A 29 26.33 10.76 -1.02
CA ALA A 29 24.91 10.49 -0.87
C ALA A 29 24.55 9.24 -1.69
N TRP A 30 23.45 8.59 -1.33
CA TRP A 30 22.91 7.46 -2.07
C TRP A 30 21.40 7.56 -2.21
N CYS A 31 20.89 6.87 -3.22
CA CYS A 31 19.48 6.65 -3.44
C CYS A 31 19.33 5.19 -3.88
N GLU A 32 18.56 4.43 -3.13
CA GLU A 32 18.22 3.04 -3.45
C GLU A 32 16.71 2.97 -3.65
N GLN A 33 16.28 2.35 -4.74
CA GLN A 33 14.86 2.17 -5.05
C GLN A 33 14.64 0.75 -5.55
N ASP A 34 13.46 0.22 -5.22
CA ASP A 34 13.01 -1.07 -5.70
C ASP A 34 11.47 -1.07 -5.80
N SER A 35 10.90 -2.11 -6.41
CA SER A 35 9.47 -2.22 -6.65
C SER A 35 8.95 -3.64 -6.46
N GLY A 36 7.64 -3.75 -6.20
CA GLY A 36 7.01 -5.04 -6.01
C GLY A 36 5.69 -4.99 -5.24
N PRO A 37 5.05 -6.15 -5.00
CA PRO A 37 3.73 -6.21 -4.36
C PRO A 37 3.77 -5.91 -2.85
N VAL A 38 4.95 -5.99 -2.23
CA VAL A 38 5.12 -5.87 -0.78
C VAL A 38 6.28 -4.93 -0.48
N THR A 39 6.01 -3.88 0.29
CA THR A 39 7.06 -2.97 0.77
C THR A 39 7.85 -3.61 1.92
N PRO A 40 9.19 -3.53 1.92
CA PRO A 40 10.02 -4.02 3.00
C PRO A 40 9.58 -3.47 4.36
N GLU A 41 9.54 -4.36 5.36
CA GLU A 41 8.92 -4.05 6.66
C GLU A 41 9.55 -2.86 7.37
N ASN A 42 10.87 -2.66 7.24
CA ASN A 42 11.56 -1.52 7.83
C ASN A 42 11.10 -0.19 7.23
N ILE A 43 10.90 -0.14 5.90
CA ILE A 43 10.40 1.05 5.20
C ILE A 43 8.93 1.27 5.57
N ARG A 44 8.13 0.20 5.53
CA ARG A 44 6.71 0.24 5.90
C ARG A 44 6.50 0.80 7.30
N GLN A 45 7.23 0.30 8.30
CA GLN A 45 7.12 0.80 9.68
C GLN A 45 7.56 2.25 9.81
N ALA A 46 8.66 2.65 9.17
CA ALA A 46 9.10 4.05 9.20
C ALA A 46 8.04 4.99 8.62
N LEU A 47 7.39 4.61 7.51
CA LEU A 47 6.29 5.39 6.91
C LEU A 47 5.06 5.44 7.81
N LEU A 48 4.67 4.31 8.41
CA LEU A 48 3.54 4.26 9.35
C LEU A 48 3.80 5.12 10.60
N GLN A 49 5.03 5.12 11.13
CA GLN A 49 5.39 5.96 12.26
C GLN A 49 5.40 7.45 11.90
N ALA A 50 5.86 7.80 10.69
CA ALA A 50 5.94 9.19 10.24
C ALA A 50 4.57 9.78 9.85
N HIS A 51 3.68 8.99 9.26
CA HIS A 51 2.45 9.48 8.62
C HIS A 51 1.15 8.89 9.18
N GLY A 52 1.25 7.89 10.06
CA GLY A 52 0.10 7.09 10.49
C GLY A 52 -0.35 6.08 9.43
N ALA A 53 -1.33 5.26 9.80
CA ALA A 53 -1.96 4.34 8.88
C ALA A 53 -3.09 5.02 8.09
N ALA A 54 -3.28 4.59 6.84
CA ALA A 54 -4.47 4.85 6.06
C ALA A 54 -5.37 3.61 6.07
N ARG A 55 -6.67 3.81 5.87
CA ARG A 55 -7.68 2.78 5.82
C ARG A 55 -8.49 2.88 4.53
N LEU A 56 -8.58 1.77 3.82
CA LEU A 56 -9.41 1.55 2.65
C LEU A 56 -10.73 0.91 3.07
N ARG A 57 -11.87 1.48 2.65
CA ARG A 57 -13.22 0.95 2.90
C ARG A 57 -14.03 0.93 1.60
N LEU A 58 -15.00 0.02 1.52
CA LEU A 58 -16.03 0.05 0.46
C LEU A 58 -16.94 1.26 0.69
N SER A 59 -17.29 1.98 -0.37
CA SER A 59 -18.22 3.12 -0.29
C SER A 59 -19.68 2.67 -0.10
N GLU A 60 -19.98 1.46 -0.57
CA GLU A 60 -21.31 0.87 -0.61
C GLU A 60 -21.22 -0.66 -0.50
N ASP A 61 -22.36 -1.31 -0.21
CA ASP A 61 -22.43 -2.76 -0.19
C ASP A 61 -22.21 -3.32 -1.59
N VAL A 62 -21.21 -4.20 -1.72
CA VAL A 62 -20.87 -4.82 -3.00
C VAL A 62 -21.68 -6.12 -3.16
N PRO A 63 -22.56 -6.25 -4.17
CA PRO A 63 -23.41 -7.42 -4.34
C PRO A 63 -22.65 -8.70 -4.72
N ASN A 64 -21.41 -8.54 -5.22
CA ASN A 64 -20.55 -9.66 -5.62
C ASN A 64 -19.07 -9.38 -5.28
N PHE A 65 -18.45 -10.27 -4.52
CA PHE A 65 -17.03 -10.15 -4.13
C PHE A 65 -16.03 -10.56 -5.21
N VAL A 66 -16.45 -11.11 -6.35
CA VAL A 66 -15.52 -11.55 -7.41
C VAL A 66 -14.61 -10.42 -7.92
N PRO A 67 -15.12 -9.21 -8.24
CA PRO A 67 -14.25 -8.09 -8.65
C PRO A 67 -13.27 -7.67 -7.55
N VAL A 68 -13.69 -7.74 -6.28
CA VAL A 68 -12.84 -7.45 -5.11
C VAL A 68 -11.70 -8.46 -5.01
N LEU A 69 -12.02 -9.75 -5.11
CA LEU A 69 -11.03 -10.82 -5.06
C LEU A 69 -10.00 -10.71 -6.19
N GLN A 70 -10.45 -10.40 -7.41
CA GLN A 70 -9.56 -10.18 -8.55
C GLN A 70 -8.64 -8.98 -8.32
N ALA A 71 -9.17 -7.85 -7.85
CA ALA A 71 -8.36 -6.67 -7.55
C ALA A 71 -7.27 -6.95 -6.50
N LEU A 72 -7.62 -7.64 -5.41
CA LEU A 72 -6.69 -7.93 -4.31
C LEU A 72 -5.59 -8.89 -4.75
N ARG A 73 -5.92 -9.91 -5.55
CA ARG A 73 -4.94 -10.86 -6.08
C ARG A 73 -3.96 -10.22 -7.03
N ASP A 74 -4.46 -9.40 -7.95
CA ASP A 74 -3.61 -8.73 -8.94
C ASP A 74 -2.67 -7.71 -8.30
N ALA A 75 -3.08 -7.09 -7.19
CA ALA A 75 -2.30 -6.05 -6.53
C ALA A 75 -1.20 -6.59 -5.60
N ARG A 76 -1.38 -7.78 -5.03
CA ARG A 76 -0.57 -8.29 -3.90
C ARG A 76 -0.08 -9.73 -4.05
N GLU A 77 -0.28 -10.33 -5.24
CA GLU A 77 0.10 -11.72 -5.53
C GLU A 77 -0.46 -12.74 -4.54
N LEU A 78 -1.64 -12.46 -3.98
CA LEU A 78 -2.25 -13.28 -2.93
C LEU A 78 -2.75 -14.63 -3.46
N SER A 79 -2.67 -15.65 -2.60
CA SER A 79 -3.45 -16.88 -2.80
C SER A 79 -4.95 -16.58 -2.73
N LEU A 80 -5.78 -17.51 -3.23
CA LEU A 80 -7.24 -17.36 -3.16
C LEU A 80 -7.73 -17.25 -1.70
N GLY A 81 -7.12 -18.01 -0.79
CA GLY A 81 -7.48 -18.00 0.62
C GLY A 81 -7.21 -16.65 1.27
N GLU A 82 -6.02 -16.10 1.05
CA GLU A 82 -5.63 -14.78 1.56
C GLU A 82 -6.49 -13.67 0.96
N ALA A 83 -6.75 -13.72 -0.34
CA ALA A 83 -7.62 -12.75 -1.00
C ALA A 83 -9.05 -12.79 -0.42
N ARG A 84 -9.57 -13.98 -0.11
CA ARG A 84 -10.90 -14.12 0.53
C ARG A 84 -10.93 -13.54 1.93
N THR A 85 -9.88 -13.78 2.72
CA THR A 85 -9.75 -13.20 4.05
C THR A 85 -9.70 -11.68 3.99
N GLN A 86 -8.88 -11.12 3.09
CA GLN A 86 -8.78 -9.67 2.92
C GLN A 86 -10.07 -9.05 2.35
N ALA A 87 -10.76 -9.71 1.43
CA ALA A 87 -12.04 -9.24 0.91
C ALA A 87 -13.12 -9.17 2.00
N LYS A 88 -13.16 -10.17 2.89
CA LYS A 88 -14.05 -10.16 4.06
C LYS A 88 -13.69 -9.02 5.01
N GLN A 89 -12.40 -8.86 5.34
CA GLN A 89 -11.94 -7.77 6.19
C GLN A 89 -12.26 -6.39 5.59
N LEU A 90 -12.09 -6.23 4.27
CA LEU A 90 -12.41 -5.00 3.55
C LEU A 90 -13.90 -4.63 3.68
N ALA A 91 -14.79 -5.63 3.58
CA ALA A 91 -16.23 -5.42 3.74
C ALA A 91 -16.65 -5.12 5.18
N GLU A 92 -15.97 -5.69 6.18
CA GLU A 92 -16.35 -5.49 7.58
C GLU A 92 -15.76 -4.21 8.17
N ASN A 93 -14.43 -4.09 8.14
CA ASN A 93 -13.68 -3.10 8.92
C ASN A 93 -12.79 -2.20 8.05
N GLY A 94 -12.64 -2.53 6.77
CA GLY A 94 -11.64 -1.96 5.89
C GLY A 94 -10.25 -2.60 6.05
N LEU A 95 -9.39 -2.34 5.07
CA LEU A 95 -7.98 -2.72 5.10
C LEU A 95 -7.14 -1.53 5.56
N ALA A 96 -6.09 -1.77 6.35
CA ALA A 96 -5.19 -0.73 6.82
C ALA A 96 -3.76 -0.97 6.34
N GLY A 97 -3.03 0.10 6.06
CA GLY A 97 -1.63 0.08 5.64
C GLY A 97 -1.10 1.49 5.44
N THR A 98 -0.02 1.63 4.69
CA THR A 98 0.45 2.96 4.31
C THR A 98 -0.54 3.61 3.34
N LEU A 99 -0.50 4.94 3.21
CA LEU A 99 -1.36 5.66 2.26
C LEU A 99 -1.21 5.12 0.83
N VAL A 100 0.03 4.93 0.37
CA VAL A 100 0.30 4.48 -0.99
C VAL A 100 -0.22 3.06 -1.21
N GLU A 101 0.00 2.13 -0.26
CA GLU A 101 -0.57 0.78 -0.36
C GLU A 101 -2.10 0.77 -0.49
N MET A 102 -2.79 1.66 0.25
CA MET A 102 -4.25 1.76 0.17
C MET A 102 -4.71 2.38 -1.15
N GLU A 103 -4.00 3.39 -1.67
CA GLU A 103 -4.31 4.01 -2.95
C GLU A 103 -4.05 3.05 -4.14
N VAL A 104 -3.00 2.23 -4.10
CA VAL A 104 -2.76 1.20 -5.12
C VAL A 104 -3.94 0.23 -5.18
N LEU A 105 -4.41 -0.24 -4.02
CA LEU A 105 -5.61 -1.08 -3.95
C LEU A 105 -6.84 -0.34 -4.46
N ALA A 106 -7.01 0.93 -4.09
CA ALA A 106 -8.15 1.73 -4.50
C ALA A 106 -8.22 1.88 -6.03
N ILE A 107 -7.09 2.15 -6.68
CA ILE A 107 -7.00 2.23 -8.14
C ILE A 107 -7.41 0.90 -8.79
N ARG A 108 -6.94 -0.24 -8.26
CA ARG A 108 -7.25 -1.57 -8.80
C ARG A 108 -8.72 -1.97 -8.61
N LEU A 109 -9.33 -1.52 -7.52
CA LEU A 109 -10.76 -1.72 -7.21
C LEU A 109 -11.64 -0.84 -8.08
N ARG A 110 -11.34 0.46 -8.19
CA ARG A 110 -12.06 1.41 -9.06
C ARG A 110 -11.97 1.02 -10.54
N GLY A 111 -10.81 0.50 -10.97
CA GLY A 111 -10.65 -0.07 -12.31
C GLY A 111 -11.57 -1.27 -12.63
N ARG A 112 -12.25 -1.81 -11.61
CA ARG A 112 -13.24 -2.88 -11.70
C ARG A 112 -14.65 -2.43 -11.28
N ALA A 113 -14.89 -1.12 -11.27
CA ALA A 113 -16.15 -0.52 -10.83
C ALA A 113 -16.54 -0.89 -9.38
N VAL A 114 -15.54 -1.06 -8.50
CA VAL A 114 -15.76 -1.18 -7.05
C VAL A 114 -15.44 0.17 -6.42
N GLU A 115 -16.47 0.83 -5.90
CA GLU A 115 -16.34 2.13 -5.22
C GLU A 115 -15.72 1.98 -3.84
N VAL A 116 -14.67 2.77 -3.59
CA VAL A 116 -13.89 2.72 -2.35
C VAL A 116 -13.38 4.09 -1.92
N ILE A 117 -13.22 4.24 -0.60
CA ILE A 117 -12.70 5.44 0.06
C ILE A 117 -11.40 5.09 0.78
N VAL A 118 -10.40 5.94 0.64
CA VAL A 118 -9.17 5.93 1.45
C VAL A 118 -9.21 7.13 2.38
N ALA A 119 -9.01 6.89 3.68
CA ALA A 119 -8.97 7.92 4.70
C ALA A 119 -7.91 7.57 5.77
N PRO A 120 -7.46 8.51 6.61
CA PRO A 120 -6.65 8.17 7.79
C PRO A 120 -7.33 7.08 8.64
N ALA A 121 -6.55 6.14 9.16
CA ALA A 121 -7.03 5.17 10.12
C ALA A 121 -7.09 5.84 11.50
N GLU A 122 -8.30 5.97 12.04
CA GLU A 122 -8.54 6.35 13.44
C GLU A 122 -8.03 5.29 14.42
#